data_AF-A0A2S5R267-F1
#
_entry.id   AF-A0A2S5R267-F1
#
_cell.length_a   1.000
_cell.length_b   1.000
_cell.length_c   1.000
_cell.angle_alpha   90.00
_cell.angle_beta   90.00
_cell.angle_gamma   90.00
#
_symmetry.space_group_name_H-M   'P 1'
#
loop_
_entity.id
_entity.type
_entity.pdbx_description
1 polymer ?
#
loop_
_entity_poly.entity_id
_entity_poly.type
_entity_poly.pdbx_seq_one_letter_code
_entity_poly.pdbx_strand_id
1 'polypeptide(L)' 'MSLSIKDIVANGQFVHFVCYSKGELWYRTDTGFEFPVPMDDTGDGIFLAKDKAIMFMRYIRKHLANIELGKKECLTEI' A
#
# COMPACT_ATOMS: atom_id res chain seq x y z
N MET A 1 -2.14 -15.56 10.99
CA MET A 1 -0.91 -14.74 11.01
C MET A 1 -1.26 -13.36 10.50
N SER A 2 -1.35 -12.37 11.38
CA SER A 2 -1.60 -10.98 10.99
C SER A 2 -0.28 -10.38 10.50
N LEU A 3 -0.13 -10.16 9.19
CA LEU A 3 0.93 -9.29 8.67
C LEU A 3 0.69 -7.89 9.24
N SER A 4 1.44 -7.53 10.28
CA SER A 4 1.31 -6.18 10.83
C SER A 4 1.98 -5.23 9.86
N ILE A 5 1.43 -4.03 9.66
CA ILE A 5 2.06 -2.97 8.85
C ILE A 5 3.53 -2.82 9.21
N LYS A 6 3.85 -2.90 10.51
CA LYS A 6 5.22 -2.85 11.00
C LYS A 6 6.10 -3.87 10.29
N ASP A 7 5.66 -5.11 10.05
CA ASP A 7 6.46 -6.11 9.35
C ASP A 7 6.67 -5.81 7.85
N ILE A 8 5.78 -5.01 7.24
CA ILE A 8 5.82 -4.60 5.83
C ILE A 8 6.66 -3.32 5.60
N VAL A 9 6.92 -2.54 6.66
CA VAL A 9 7.73 -1.31 6.58
C VAL A 9 8.94 -1.28 7.51
N ALA A 10 9.07 -2.24 8.44
CA ALA A 10 10.21 -2.32 9.35
C ALA A 10 11.46 -2.83 8.63
N ASN A 11 12.61 -2.59 9.27
CA ASN A 11 13.93 -3.04 8.82
C ASN A 11 14.41 -2.44 7.50
N GLY A 12 13.89 -1.27 7.11
CA GLY A 12 14.36 -0.58 5.91
C GLY A 12 13.95 -1.28 4.62
N GLN A 13 12.80 -1.96 4.62
CA GLN A 13 12.20 -2.51 3.40
C GLN A 13 11.94 -1.42 2.36
N PHE A 14 12.01 -1.81 1.10
CA PHE A 14 11.76 -0.94 -0.02
C PHE A 14 10.47 -1.32 -0.74
N VAL A 15 9.90 -0.34 -1.43
CA VAL A 15 8.81 -0.54 -2.37
C VAL A 15 9.34 -0.32 -3.78
N HIS A 16 8.84 -1.14 -4.67
CA HIS A 16 9.16 -1.11 -6.09
C HIS A 16 7.93 -0.66 -6.85
N PHE A 17 8.12 0.33 -7.72
CA PHE A 17 7.06 0.75 -8.64
C PHE A 17 6.80 -0.37 -9.64
N VAL A 18 5.53 -0.73 -9.81
CA VAL A 18 5.09 -1.79 -10.73
C VAL A 18 4.53 -1.18 -12.00
N CYS A 19 3.45 -0.41 -11.87
CA CYS A 19 2.76 0.20 -13.00
C CYS A 19 1.92 1.39 -12.56
N TYR A 20 1.49 2.18 -13.53
CA TYR A 20 0.51 3.24 -13.34
C TYR A 20 -0.77 2.87 -14.09
N SER A 21 -1.92 2.96 -13.43
CA SER A 21 -3.21 2.65 -14.02
C SER A 21 -4.29 3.56 -13.46
N LYS A 22 -5.07 4.18 -14.35
CA LYS A 22 -6.28 4.97 -14.01
C LYS A 22 -6.09 6.02 -12.89
N GLY A 23 -4.95 6.69 -12.80
CA GLY A 23 -4.69 7.69 -11.75
C GLY A 23 -4.08 7.12 -10.47
N GLU A 24 -3.80 5.81 -10.43
CA GLU A 24 -3.20 5.13 -9.30
C GLU A 24 -1.80 4.60 -9.66
N LEU A 25 -0.84 4.87 -8.79
CA LEU A 25 0.52 4.34 -8.84
C LEU A 25 0.54 3.05 -8.04
N TRP A 26 0.88 1.93 -8.70
CA TRP A 26 0.95 0.63 -8.07
C TRP A 26 2.37 0.35 -7.60
N TYR A 27 2.47 -0.01 -6.32
CA TYR A 27 3.73 -0.38 -5.68
C TYR A 27 3.65 -1.78 -5.12
N ARG A 28 4.80 -2.45 -5.13
CA ARG A 28 5.01 -3.77 -4.54
C ARG A 28 6.14 -3.73 -3.53
N THR A 29 5.88 -4.23 -2.33
CA THR A 29 6.91 -4.38 -1.29
C THR A 29 7.78 -5.61 -1.57
N ASP A 30 8.96 -5.66 -0.96
CA ASP A 30 9.83 -6.86 -0.97
C ASP A 30 9.11 -8.12 -0.46
N THR A 31 8.13 -7.95 0.43
CA THR A 31 7.30 -9.04 0.98
C THR A 31 6.22 -9.53 0.02
N GLY A 32 6.04 -8.89 -1.14
CA GLY A 32 5.02 -9.23 -2.13
C GLY A 32 3.65 -8.60 -1.88
N PHE A 33 3.56 -7.60 -0.99
CA PHE A 33 2.33 -6.85 -0.77
C PHE A 33 2.21 -5.73 -1.79
N GLU A 34 1.10 -5.70 -2.51
CA GLU A 34 0.81 -4.69 -3.53
C GLU A 34 -0.23 -3.70 -3.00
N PHE A 35 -0.03 -2.42 -3.28
CA PHE A 35 -0.96 -1.38 -2.85
C PHE A 35 -1.00 -0.21 -3.85
N PRO A 36 -2.19 0.38 -4.06
CA PRO A 36 -2.35 1.56 -4.91
C PRO A 36 -2.06 2.85 -4.12
N VAL A 37 -1.47 3.83 -4.80
CA VAL A 37 -1.27 5.20 -4.32
C VAL A 37 -1.96 6.16 -5.29
N PRO A 38 -3.01 6.87 -4.87
CA PRO A 38 -3.72 7.81 -5.74
C PRO A 38 -2.89 9.07 -6.01
N MET A 39 -2.85 9.51 -7.27
CA MET A 39 -2.15 10.74 -7.68
C MET A 39 -2.72 11.99 -6.98
N ASP A 40 -4.03 12.05 -6.75
CA ASP A 40 -4.67 13.18 -6.06
C ASP A 40 -4.15 13.42 -4.63
N ASP A 41 -3.71 12.38 -3.92
CA ASP A 41 -3.21 12.49 -2.54
C ASP A 41 -1.68 12.70 -2.47
N THR A 42 -1.00 12.73 -3.62
CA THR A 42 0.47 12.76 -3.68
C THR A 42 1.08 14.13 -3.99
N GLY A 43 0.29 15.10 -4.46
CA GLY A 43 0.76 16.49 -4.67
C GLY A 43 2.02 16.57 -5.52
N ASP A 44 3.03 17.32 -5.06
CA ASP A 44 4.35 17.44 -5.71
C ASP A 44 5.36 16.35 -5.28
N GLY A 45 4.87 15.22 -4.78
CA GLY A 45 5.70 14.11 -4.33
C GLY A 45 6.51 13.48 -5.47
N ILE A 46 7.81 13.26 -5.24
CA ILE A 46 8.67 12.55 -6.19
C ILE A 46 8.63 11.07 -5.86
N PHE A 47 8.24 10.26 -6.84
CA PHE A 47 8.10 8.82 -6.72
C PHE A 47 9.19 8.11 -7.53
N LEU A 48 10.11 7.46 -6.82
CA LEU A 48 11.20 6.72 -7.45
C LEU A 48 10.82 5.26 -7.71
N ALA A 49 11.53 4.63 -8.64
CA ALA A 49 11.34 3.21 -8.95
C ALA A 49 11.61 2.28 -7.75
N LYS A 50 12.48 2.73 -6.83
CA LYS A 50 12.76 2.09 -5.55
C LYS A 50 12.79 3.15 -4.46
N ASP A 51 11.94 3.00 -3.45
CA ASP A 51 11.82 3.97 -2.37
C ASP A 51 11.59 3.27 -1.02
N LYS A 52 11.84 3.97 0.08
CA LYS A 52 11.70 3.39 1.42
C LYS A 52 10.23 3.16 1.71
N ALA A 53 9.88 1.92 2.07
CA ALA A 53 8.51 1.53 2.35
C ALA A 53 7.87 2.40 3.44
N ILE A 54 8.67 2.94 4.37
CA ILE A 54 8.20 3.83 5.45
C ILE A 54 7.49 5.09 4.94
N MET A 55 7.86 5.63 3.77
CA MET A 55 7.18 6.80 3.18
C MET A 55 5.76 6.45 2.72
N PHE A 56 5.52 5.18 2.42
CA PHE A 56 4.25 4.66 1.91
C PHE A 56 3.34 4.10 3.01
N MET A 57 3.79 4.18 4.27
CA MET A 57 3.07 3.61 5.42
C MET A 57 1.65 4.16 5.56
N ARG A 58 1.40 5.43 5.19
CA ARG A 58 0.05 6.03 5.18
C ARG A 58 -0.88 5.30 4.20
N TYR A 59 -0.40 5.04 2.99
CA TYR A 59 -1.18 4.38 1.94
C TYR A 59 -1.41 2.90 2.24
N ILE A 60 -0.37 2.20 2.71
CA ILE A 60 -0.46 0.81 3.14
C ILE A 60 -1.51 0.64 4.24
N ARG A 61 -1.53 1.55 5.24
CA ARG A 61 -2.56 1.56 6.29
C ARG A 61 -3.97 1.73 5.73
N LYS A 62 -4.16 2.71 4.84
CA LYS A 62 -5.47 2.98 4.21
C LYS A 62 -5.94 1.76 3.41
N HIS A 63 -5.04 1.14 2.66
CA HIS A 63 -5.37 -0.05 1.87
C HIS A 63 -5.76 -1.24 2.75
N LEU A 64 -5.02 -1.50 3.84
CA LEU A 64 -5.36 -2.57 4.78
C LEU A 64 -6.70 -2.33 5.49
N ALA A 65 -6.99 -1.08 5.87
CA ALA A 65 -8.29 -0.73 6.45
C ALA A 65 -9.44 -0.98 5.45
N ASN A 66 -9.24 -0.68 4.16
CA ASN A 66 -10.22 -0.98 3.12
C ASN A 66 -10.42 -2.49 2.92
N ILE A 67 -9.33 -3.28 2.95
CA ILE A 67 -9.42 -4.75 2.87
C ILE A 67 -10.18 -5.30 4.08
N GLU A 68 -9.91 -4.80 5.29
CA GLU A 68 -10.61 -5.21 6.50
C GLU A 68 -12.10 -4.84 6.44
N LEU A 69 -12.42 -3.64 5.95
CA LEU A 69 -13.80 -3.18 5.77
C LEU A 69 -14.55 -4.06 4.77
N GLY A 70 -13.99 -4.31 3.59
CA GLY A 70 -14.63 -5.19 2.59
C GLY A 70 -14.81 -6.63 3.09
N LYS A 71 -13.88 -7.12 3.93
CA LYS A 71 -14.04 -8.42 4.60
C LYS A 71 -15.20 -8.42 5.60
N LYS A 72 -15.44 -7.31 6.32
CA LYS A 72 -16.58 -7.17 7.24
C LYS A 72 -17.89 -7.14 6.47
N GLU A 73 -17.98 -6.35 5.40
CA GLU A 73 -19.19 -6.23 4.58
C GLU A 73 -19.63 -7.59 4.00
N CYS A 74 -18.67 -8.38 3.48
CA CYS A 74 -18.93 -9.73 2.96
C CYS A 74 -19.39 -10.73 4.05
N LEU A 75 -19.03 -10.50 5.32
CA LEU A 75 -19.43 -11.37 6.43
C LEU A 75 -20.81 -11.04 7.00
N THR A 76 -21.33 -9.83 6.75
CA THR A 76 -22.64 -9.36 7.24
C THR A 76 -23.81 -9.69 6.32
N GLU A 77 -23.56 -10.24 5.12
CA GLU A 77 -24.58 -10.66 4.16
C GLU A 77 -24.91 -12.17 4.24
N ILE A 78 -24.63 -12.84 5.37
CA ILE A 78 -24.96 -14.26 5.62
C ILE A 78 -25.91 -14.40 6.83
#